data_AF-A0AAW1UNL2-F1
#
_entry.id   AF-A0AAW1UNL2-F1
#
_cell.length_a   1.000
_cell.length_b   1.000
_cell.length_c   1.000
_cell.angle_alpha   90.00
_cell.angle_beta   90.00
_cell.angle_gamma   90.00
#
_symmetry.space_group_name_H-M   'P 1'
#
loop_
_entity.id
_entity.type
_entity.pdbx_description
1 polymer ?
#
loop_
_entity_poly.entity_id
_entity_poly.type
_entity_poly.pdbx_seq_one_letter_code
_entity_poly.pdbx_strand_id
1 'polypeptide(L)'
;MRCIDEDITRAWCFPVAVVLGLTLSHPYSCQSCSKSYKYSHSLSRHLRYECGKEATFECFVVGCPYKSKRKDNLNAHIRTLHLRELSVKLHSKEEQVYWPYD
;
A
#
# COMPACT_ATOMS: atom_id res chain seq x y z
N MET A 1 18.43 -10.14 1.98
CA MET A 1 17.28 -10.86 1.38
C MET A 1 16.57 -9.95 0.39
N ARG A 2 16.64 -10.24 -0.91
CA ARG A 2 15.86 -9.52 -1.95
C ARG A 2 14.67 -10.40 -2.32
N CYS A 3 13.45 -9.96 -1.99
CA CYS A 3 12.21 -10.64 -2.34
C CYS A 3 11.85 -10.31 -3.79
N ILE A 4 12.58 -10.88 -4.74
CA ILE A 4 12.18 -10.95 -6.13
C ILE A 4 12.25 -12.43 -6.49
N ASP A 5 11.35 -13.23 -5.93
CA ASP A 5 11.08 -14.55 -6.47
C ASP A 5 9.94 -14.40 -7.48
N GLU A 6 10.29 -14.70 -8.71
CA GLU A 6 9.58 -14.50 -9.96
C GLU A 6 8.45 -15.52 -10.14
N ASP A 7 7.63 -15.74 -9.12
CA ASP A 7 6.49 -16.67 -9.17
C ASP A 7 5.39 -16.27 -8.16
N ILE A 8 4.93 -15.02 -8.30
CA ILE A 8 3.99 -14.32 -7.39
C ILE A 8 2.63 -15.04 -7.20
N THR A 9 2.34 -16.08 -7.98
CA THR A 9 1.11 -16.89 -7.90
C THR A 9 1.32 -18.39 -7.73
N ARG A 10 2.56 -18.87 -7.58
CA ARG A 10 2.87 -20.32 -7.68
C ARG A 10 3.66 -20.88 -6.51
N ALA A 11 3.19 -20.67 -5.29
CA ALA A 11 3.08 -21.81 -4.38
C ALA A 11 1.63 -22.28 -4.48
N TRP A 12 1.39 -23.16 -5.44
CA TRP A 12 0.13 -23.86 -5.68
C TRP A 12 -0.23 -24.69 -4.45
N CYS A 13 -0.70 -24.04 -3.41
CA CYS A 13 -1.88 -24.56 -2.77
C CYS A 13 -3.03 -24.27 -3.75
N PHE A 14 -3.19 -25.14 -4.74
CA PHE A 14 -4.48 -25.80 -4.90
C PHE A 14 -4.45 -26.98 -3.92
N PRO A 15 -4.62 -26.79 -2.59
CA PRO A 15 -4.49 -27.91 -1.69
C PRO A 15 -5.87 -28.50 -1.47
N VAL A 16 -5.90 -29.79 -1.17
CA VAL A 16 -6.66 -30.49 -0.13
C VAL A 16 -7.78 -29.74 0.66
N ALA A 17 -7.77 -28.41 0.87
CA ALA A 17 -8.84 -27.64 1.52
C ALA A 17 -10.20 -27.70 0.79
N VAL A 18 -10.22 -27.86 -0.55
CA VAL A 18 -11.47 -28.13 -1.29
C VAL A 18 -12.07 -29.47 -0.89
N VAL A 19 -11.22 -30.45 -0.56
CA VAL A 19 -11.64 -31.82 -0.15
C VAL A 19 -12.29 -31.83 1.24
N LEU A 20 -12.05 -30.80 2.07
CA LEU A 20 -12.61 -30.68 3.42
C LEU A 20 -13.67 -29.58 3.58
N GLY A 21 -14.01 -28.85 2.51
CA GLY A 21 -15.06 -27.82 2.55
C GLY A 21 -14.73 -26.58 3.40
N LEU A 22 -13.46 -26.35 3.74
CA LEU A 22 -13.05 -25.21 4.56
C LEU A 22 -12.62 -24.03 3.67
N THR A 23 -13.52 -23.07 3.49
CA THR A 23 -13.20 -21.81 2.79
C THR A 23 -12.45 -20.85 3.73
N LEU A 24 -11.18 -20.59 3.45
CA LEU A 24 -10.43 -19.55 4.15
C LEU A 24 -10.91 -18.16 3.72
N SER A 25 -11.24 -17.30 4.69
CA SER A 25 -11.66 -15.91 4.44
C SER A 25 -10.54 -15.04 3.83
N HIS A 26 -9.28 -15.37 4.14
CA HIS A 26 -8.09 -14.68 3.63
C HIS A 26 -7.07 -15.70 3.13
N PRO A 27 -7.30 -16.32 1.96
CA PRO A 27 -6.50 -17.46 1.50
C PRO A 27 -5.08 -17.08 1.04
N TYR A 28 -4.77 -15.79 0.89
CA TYR A 28 -3.49 -15.32 0.36
C TYR A 28 -2.61 -14.74 1.46
N SER A 29 -1.60 -15.47 1.92
CA SER A 29 -0.72 -15.06 3.02
C SER A 29 0.72 -14.77 2.60
N CYS A 30 1.35 -13.80 3.25
CA CYS A 30 2.78 -13.51 3.14
C CYS A 30 3.55 -14.36 4.15
N GLN A 31 4.49 -15.18 3.70
CA GLN A 31 5.28 -16.04 4.59
C GLN A 31 6.31 -15.26 5.43
N SER A 32 6.75 -14.09 4.96
CA SER A 32 7.78 -13.30 5.65
C SER A 32 7.25 -12.47 6.82
N CYS A 33 5.98 -12.06 6.78
CA CYS A 33 5.38 -11.23 7.84
C CYS A 33 4.01 -11.73 8.33
N SER A 34 3.56 -12.89 7.86
CA SER A 34 2.31 -13.56 8.24
C SER A 34 1.01 -12.78 7.97
N LYS A 35 1.06 -11.67 7.23
CA LYS A 35 -0.14 -10.93 6.82
C LYS A 35 -0.93 -11.73 5.78
N SER A 36 -2.24 -11.77 5.95
CA SER A 36 -3.17 -12.49 5.07
C SER A 36 -4.15 -11.55 4.40
N TYR A 37 -4.51 -11.87 3.16
CA TYR A 37 -5.30 -11.05 2.26
C TYR A 37 -6.43 -11.88 1.65
N LYS A 38 -7.56 -11.20 1.41
CA LYS A 38 -8.72 -11.79 0.74
C LYS A 38 -8.48 -12.06 -0.74
N TYR A 39 -7.61 -11.27 -1.38
CA TYR A 39 -7.38 -11.31 -2.83
C TYR A 39 -5.90 -11.45 -3.17
N SER A 40 -5.60 -12.18 -4.24
CA SER A 40 -4.24 -12.40 -4.74
C SER A 40 -3.52 -11.09 -5.06
N HIS A 41 -4.18 -10.17 -5.78
CA HIS A 41 -3.61 -8.87 -6.13
C HIS A 41 -3.22 -8.03 -4.90
N SER A 42 -3.92 -8.21 -3.78
CA SER A 42 -3.59 -7.53 -2.52
C SER A 42 -2.28 -8.07 -1.95
N LEU A 43 -2.09 -9.40 -1.94
CA LEU A 43 -0.83 -10.03 -1.56
C LEU A 43 0.31 -9.63 -2.51
N SER A 44 0.09 -9.67 -3.83
CA SER A 44 1.10 -9.27 -4.82
C SER A 44 1.57 -7.83 -4.61
N ARG A 45 0.63 -6.91 -4.37
CA ARG A 45 0.94 -5.51 -4.05
C ARG A 45 1.72 -5.38 -2.75
N HIS A 46 1.32 -6.11 -1.72
CA HIS A 46 2.02 -6.12 -0.43
C HIS A 46 3.48 -6.57 -0.58
N LEU A 47 3.71 -7.69 -1.27
CA LEU A 47 5.06 -8.20 -1.52
C LEU A 47 5.90 -7.19 -2.32
N ARG A 48 5.28 -6.55 -3.33
CA ARG A 48 5.98 -5.61 -4.21
C ARG A 48 6.34 -4.28 -3.54
N TYR A 49 5.52 -3.75 -2.62
CA TYR A 49 5.68 -2.37 -2.16
C TYR A 49 5.75 -2.20 -0.63
N GLU A 50 5.33 -3.20 0.15
CA GLU A 50 5.14 -3.02 1.59
C GLU A 50 6.02 -3.94 2.44
N CYS A 51 6.15 -5.22 2.05
CA CYS A 51 6.85 -6.24 2.81
C CYS A 51 8.35 -5.94 2.87
N GLY A 52 8.89 -5.74 4.07
CA GLY A 52 10.31 -5.44 4.28
C GLY A 52 10.80 -4.13 3.68
N LYS A 53 9.89 -3.22 3.29
CA LYS A 53 10.23 -1.91 2.72
C LYS A 53 9.97 -0.80 3.73
N GLU A 54 10.85 0.18 3.76
CA GLU A 54 10.66 1.39 4.56
C GLU A 54 9.65 2.34 3.90
N ALA A 55 9.02 3.18 4.71
CA ALA A 55 8.09 4.20 4.21
C ALA A 55 8.88 5.35 3.59
N THR A 56 8.73 5.55 2.27
CA THR A 56 9.46 6.57 1.50
C THR A 56 8.59 7.75 1.09
N PHE A 57 7.26 7.62 1.19
CA PHE A 57 6.34 8.68 0.79
C PHE A 57 6.02 9.53 2.00
N GLU A 58 6.56 10.74 2.05
CA GLU A 58 6.41 11.65 3.18
C GLU A 58 5.35 12.71 2.89
N CYS A 59 4.61 13.11 3.92
CA CYS A 59 3.71 14.24 3.81
C CYS A 59 4.51 15.53 3.61
N PHE A 60 4.20 16.27 2.54
CA PHE A 60 4.84 17.56 2.26
C PHE A 60 4.26 18.71 3.08
N VAL A 61 3.20 18.46 3.86
CA VAL A 61 2.63 19.48 4.74
C VAL A 61 3.57 19.68 5.92
N VAL A 62 4.03 20.91 6.06
CA VAL A 62 5.01 21.30 7.09
C VAL A 62 4.46 20.95 8.47
N GLY A 63 5.28 20.25 9.26
CA GLY A 63 4.91 19.81 10.62
C GLY A 63 4.11 18.50 10.67
N CYS A 64 3.78 17.88 9.54
CA CYS A 64 3.15 16.56 9.53
C CYS A 64 4.20 15.44 9.48
N PRO A 65 4.32 14.58 10.51
CA PRO A 65 5.31 13.49 10.53
C PRO A 65 4.86 12.25 9.73
N TYR A 66 3.73 12.32 9.00
CA TYR A 66 3.15 11.16 8.34
C TYR A 66 4.02 10.66 7.18
N LYS A 67 4.30 9.36 7.18
CA LYS A 67 5.00 8.66 6.10
C LYS A 67 4.26 7.39 5.73
N SER A 68 4.30 7.02 4.44
CA SER A 68 3.67 5.81 3.93
C SER A 68 4.58 5.03 2.99
N LYS A 69 4.31 3.73 2.86
CA LYS A 69 4.95 2.85 1.87
C LYS A 69 4.33 2.96 0.48
N ARG A 70 3.19 3.65 0.37
CA ARG A 70 2.41 3.77 -0.87
C ARG A 70 1.89 5.19 -1.11
N LYS A 71 1.91 5.62 -2.37
CA LYS A 71 1.40 6.94 -2.81
C LYS A 71 -0.10 7.12 -2.55
N ASP A 72 -0.92 6.10 -2.77
CA ASP A 72 -2.37 6.23 -2.61
C ASP A 72 -2.79 6.45 -1.13
N ASN A 73 -2.09 5.82 -0.20
CA ASN A 73 -2.28 6.05 1.23
C ASN A 73 -1.88 7.49 1.62
N LEU A 74 -0.78 8.00 1.07
CA LEU A 74 -0.36 9.39 1.30
C LEU A 74 -1.39 10.38 0.74
N ASN A 75 -1.88 10.14 -0.47
CA ASN A 75 -2.90 10.99 -1.08
C ASN A 75 -4.21 10.98 -0.29
N ALA A 76 -4.63 9.82 0.22
CA ALA A 76 -5.79 9.71 1.10
C ALA A 76 -5.56 10.53 2.39
N HIS A 77 -4.41 10.35 3.05
CA HIS A 77 -4.03 11.10 4.25
C HIS A 77 -4.14 12.62 4.03
N ILE A 78 -3.54 13.13 2.96
CA ILE A 78 -3.54 14.55 2.63
C ILE A 78 -4.98 15.05 2.35
N ARG A 79 -5.77 14.29 1.60
CA ARG A 79 -7.18 14.65 1.31
C ARG A 79 -8.06 14.66 2.54
N THR A 80 -7.79 13.82 3.53
CA THR A 80 -8.63 13.73 4.73
C THR A 80 -8.20 14.69 5.83
N LEU A 81 -6.89 14.96 5.95
CA LEU A 81 -6.34 15.71 7.08
C LEU A 81 -5.81 17.09 6.70
N HIS A 82 -5.46 17.32 5.43
CA HIS A 82 -4.84 18.57 4.98
C HIS A 82 -5.62 19.29 3.87
N LEU A 83 -6.88 18.93 3.65
CA LEU A 83 -7.73 19.50 2.60
C LEU A 83 -7.88 21.03 2.74
N ARG A 84 -7.87 21.54 3.98
CA ARG A 84 -7.96 22.97 4.27
C ARG A 84 -6.65 23.69 3.95
N GLU A 85 -5.52 23.10 4.32
CA GLU A 85 -4.18 23.63 4.07
C GLU A 85 -3.83 23.63 2.57
N LEU A 86 -4.37 22.65 1.81
CA LEU A 86 -4.29 22.64 0.36
C LEU A 86 -5.18 23.70 -0.30
N SER A 87 -6.36 23.99 0.25
CA SER A 87 -7.28 24.99 -0.32
C SER A 87 -6.88 26.45 -0.03
N VAL A 88 -6.11 26.70 1.04
CA VAL A 88 -5.49 28.01 1.29
C VAL A 88 -4.49 28.36 0.19
N LYS A 89 -3.70 27.39 -0.30
CA LYS A 89 -2.76 27.59 -1.40
C LYS A 89 -3.44 27.86 -2.76
N LEU A 90 -4.71 27.46 -2.92
CA LEU A 90 -5.47 27.69 -4.15
C LEU A 90 -6.02 29.13 -4.27
N HIS A 91 -6.09 29.90 -3.18
CA HIS A 91 -6.61 31.27 -3.19
C HIS A 91 -5.54 32.36 -3.38
N SER A 92 -4.25 32.04 -3.24
CA SER A 92 -3.15 32.89 -3.71
C SER A 92 -2.82 32.49 -5.16
N LYS A 93 -3.14 33.34 -6.14
CA LYS A 93 -2.78 33.12 -7.54
C LYS A 93 -1.27 32.89 -7.66
N GLU A 94 -0.88 31.88 -8.46
CA GLU A 94 0.47 31.36 -8.71
C GLU A 94 1.03 30.36 -7.68
N GLU A 95 0.66 29.09 -7.82
CA GLU A 95 1.59 28.02 -8.20
C GLU A 95 0.82 26.71 -8.35
N GLN A 96 1.01 26.05 -9.49
CA GLN A 96 0.56 24.69 -9.75
C GLN A 96 1.00 23.81 -8.58
N VAL A 97 0.06 23.18 -7.85
CA VAL A 97 0.39 22.24 -6.76
C VAL A 97 1.23 21.12 -7.37
N TYR A 98 2.55 21.25 -7.27
CA TYR A 98 3.49 20.23 -7.70
C TYR A 98 3.35 19.07 -6.72
N TRP A 99 2.60 18.04 -7.12
CA TRP A 99 2.64 16.76 -6.44
C TRP A 99 4.01 16.15 -6.74
N PRO A 100 4.92 15.99 -5.77
CA PRO A 100 6.28 15.50 -6.02
C PRO A 100 6.35 14.06 -6.53
N TYR A 101 5.19 13.43 -6.71
CA TYR A 101 5.03 12.01 -6.93
C TYR A 101 4.14 11.69 -8.14
N ASP A 102 3.68 12.69 -8.91
CA ASP A 102 2.96 12.50 -10.18
C ASP A 102 3.83 11.96 -11.32
#